data_AF-A0A1H3VZ18-F1
#
_entry.id   AF-A0A1H3VZ18-F1
#
_cell.length_a   1.000
_cell.length_b   1.000
_cell.length_c   1.000
_cell.angle_alpha   90.00
_cell.angle_beta   90.00
_cell.angle_gamma   90.00
#
_symmetry.space_group_name_H-M   'P 1'
#
loop_
_entity.id
_entity.type
_entity.pdbx_description
1 polymer ?
#
loop_
_entity_poly.entity_id
_entity_poly.type
_entity_poly.pdbx_seq_one_letter_code
_entity_poly.pdbx_strand_id
1 'polypeptide(L)'
;MSKLIHQILRFGVVGVISFLIDYVVGLIVMNIALKIMGPDYFATASVIGSVFGFVISVIANYILSFKFVFQRKEDIDRREEFIIFVVLSLVGMGINSLIIWIFTGPVYATSGWVRGFGESLVYTGAKVIATAIVMVYNFVTRKIFLESHDNR
;
A
#
# COMPACT_ATOMS: atom_id res chain seq x y z
N MET A 1 13.62 2.92 -22.11
CA MET A 1 13.57 1.99 -20.95
C MET A 1 14.12 2.62 -19.65
N SER A 2 15.24 3.34 -19.66
CA SER A 2 15.80 3.97 -18.45
C SER A 2 14.82 4.88 -17.69
N LYS A 3 14.04 5.71 -18.41
CA LYS A 3 13.02 6.59 -17.81
C LYS A 3 11.92 5.83 -17.05
N LEU A 4 11.47 4.68 -17.55
CA LEU A 4 10.43 3.85 -16.92
C LEU A 4 10.93 3.19 -15.64
N ILE A 5 12.12 2.59 -15.67
CA ILE A 5 12.75 1.99 -14.48
C ILE A 5 12.95 3.06 -13.40
N HIS A 6 13.38 4.24 -13.79
CA HIS A 6 13.58 5.35 -12.87
C HIS A 6 12.26 5.85 -12.25
N GLN A 7 11.15 5.85 -13.00
CA GLN A 7 9.81 6.12 -12.48
C GLN A 7 9.34 5.04 -11.51
N ILE A 8 9.51 3.76 -11.83
CA ILE A 8 9.17 2.63 -10.95
C ILE A 8 9.96 2.73 -9.64
N LEU A 9 11.25 3.06 -9.69
CA LEU A 9 12.08 3.25 -8.50
C LEU A 9 11.59 4.43 -7.65
N ARG A 10 11.30 5.60 -8.26
CA ARG A 10 10.73 6.74 -7.51
C ARG A 10 9.37 6.40 -6.92
N PHE A 11 8.55 5.65 -7.64
CA PHE A 11 7.26 5.16 -7.14
C PHE A 11 7.44 4.23 -5.94
N GLY A 12 8.39 3.30 -6.02
CA GLY A 12 8.78 2.44 -4.91
C GLY A 12 9.23 3.25 -3.70
N VAL A 13 10.08 4.26 -3.88
CA VAL A 13 10.52 5.16 -2.80
C VAL A 13 9.35 5.91 -2.18
N VAL A 14 8.44 6.47 -2.99
CA VAL A 14 7.22 7.12 -2.49
C VAL A 14 6.34 6.14 -1.72
N GLY A 15 6.23 4.90 -2.20
CA GLY A 15 5.52 3.82 -1.51
C GLY A 15 6.13 3.50 -0.15
N VAL A 16 7.46 3.38 -0.07
CA VAL A 16 8.18 3.14 1.20
C VAL A 16 7.99 4.31 2.16
N ILE A 17 8.10 5.55 1.69
CA ILE A 17 7.86 6.74 2.52
C ILE A 17 6.43 6.73 3.04
N SER A 18 5.46 6.39 2.19
CA SER A 18 4.05 6.33 2.57
C SER A 18 3.81 5.24 3.62
N PHE A 19 4.44 4.07 3.48
CA PHE A 19 4.39 3.00 4.47
C PHE A 19 5.01 3.42 5.82
N LEU A 20 6.12 4.16 5.80
CA LEU A 20 6.71 4.70 7.02
C LEU A 20 5.78 5.72 7.69
N ILE A 21 5.11 6.57 6.90
CA ILE A 21 4.10 7.51 7.41
C ILE A 21 2.94 6.76 8.05
N ASP A 22 2.40 5.73 7.39
CA ASP A 22 1.33 4.87 7.94
C ASP A 22 1.74 4.31 9.30
N TYR A 23 2.90 3.66 9.36
CA TYR A 23 3.41 3.03 10.57
C TYR A 23 3.63 4.03 11.73
N VAL A 24 4.28 5.16 11.45
CA VAL A 24 4.58 6.17 12.48
C VAL A 24 3.31 6.86 12.98
N VAL A 25 2.44 7.29 12.06
CA VAL A 25 1.17 7.94 12.42
C VAL A 25 0.27 6.97 13.17
N GLY A 26 0.17 5.72 12.69
CA GLY A 26 -0.61 4.68 13.36
C GLY A 26 -0.11 4.41 14.78
N LEU A 27 1.20 4.34 14.99
CA LEU A 27 1.79 4.22 16.33
C LEU A 27 1.47 5.43 17.22
N ILE A 28 1.61 6.65 16.71
CA ILE A 28 1.33 7.87 17.50
C ILE A 28 -0.13 7.88 17.93
N VAL A 29 -1.06 7.66 17.00
CA VAL A 29 -2.51 7.67 17.27
C VAL A 29 -2.88 6.54 18.22
N MET A 30 -2.34 5.34 18.03
CA MET A 30 -2.56 4.21 18.94
C MET A 30 -2.10 4.55 20.37
N ASN A 31 -0.89 5.10 20.53
CA ASN A 31 -0.36 5.47 21.85
C ASN A 31 -1.18 6.57 22.53
N ILE A 32 -1.65 7.56 21.76
CA ILE A 32 -2.55 8.61 22.28
C ILE A 32 -3.88 7.99 22.73
N ALA A 33 -4.48 7.12 21.89
CA ALA A 33 -5.74 6.45 22.22
C ALA A 33 -5.61 5.58 23.48
N LEU A 34 -4.52 4.82 23.62
CA LEU A 34 -4.21 4.03 24.82
C LEU A 34 -4.06 4.89 26.07
N LYS A 35 -3.42 6.06 25.96
CA LYS A 35 -3.24 6.98 27.08
C LYS A 35 -4.57 7.59 27.55
N ILE A 36 -5.55 7.72 26.66
CA ILE A 36 -6.87 8.29 26.96
C ILE A 36 -7.84 7.21 27.46
N MET A 37 -7.87 6.05 26.81
CA MET A 37 -8.86 4.99 27.08
C MET A 37 -8.37 3.95 28.09
N GLY A 38 -7.06 3.85 28.31
CA GLY A 38 -6.45 2.83 29.17
C GLY A 38 -5.94 1.60 28.40
N PRO A 39 -5.09 0.78 29.04
CA PRO A 39 -4.42 -0.36 28.41
C PRO A 39 -5.36 -1.49 27.97
N ASP A 40 -6.53 -1.63 28.60
CA ASP A 40 -7.52 -2.66 28.25
C ASP A 40 -8.14 -2.45 26.86
N TYR A 41 -8.06 -1.22 26.32
CA TYR A 41 -8.59 -0.86 25.00
C TYR A 41 -7.54 -1.00 23.87
N PHE A 42 -6.49 -1.78 24.08
CA PHE A 42 -5.41 -1.97 23.10
C PHE A 42 -5.91 -2.40 21.72
N ALA A 43 -6.87 -3.32 21.66
CA ALA A 43 -7.44 -3.77 20.38
C ALA A 43 -8.10 -2.61 19.63
N THR A 44 -8.97 -1.85 20.30
CA THR A 44 -9.68 -0.70 19.72
C THR A 44 -8.71 0.42 19.33
N ALA A 45 -7.76 0.75 20.19
CA ALA A 45 -6.74 1.76 19.93
C ALA A 45 -5.85 1.40 18.74
N SER A 46 -5.50 0.12 18.58
CA SER A 46 -4.72 -0.38 17.44
C SER A 46 -5.50 -0.24 16.13
N VAL A 47 -6.79 -0.56 16.13
CA VAL A 47 -7.66 -0.37 14.95
C VAL A 47 -7.75 1.10 14.59
N ILE A 48 -8.02 1.98 15.56
CA ILE A 48 -8.08 3.43 15.32
C ILE A 48 -6.75 3.92 14.75
N GLY A 49 -5.63 3.55 15.36
CA GLY A 49 -4.29 3.88 14.86
C GLY A 49 -4.09 3.45 13.41
N SER A 50 -4.44 2.21 13.08
CA SER A 50 -4.30 1.68 11.72
C SER A 50 -5.14 2.46 10.69
N VAL A 51 -6.36 2.86 11.03
CA VAL A 51 -7.24 3.60 10.12
C VAL A 51 -6.69 5.01 9.87
N PHE A 52 -6.29 5.72 10.92
CA PHE A 52 -5.74 7.07 10.78
C PHE A 52 -4.38 7.08 10.09
N GLY A 53 -3.50 6.11 10.42
CA GLY A 53 -2.24 5.88 9.72
C GLY A 53 -2.48 5.69 8.23
N PHE A 54 -3.40 4.78 7.88
CA PHE A 54 -3.70 4.47 6.50
C PHE A 54 -4.22 5.69 5.74
N VAL A 55 -5.21 6.42 6.30
CA VAL A 55 -5.78 7.62 5.65
C VAL A 55 -4.71 8.68 5.40
N ILE A 56 -3.89 9.01 6.40
CA ILE A 56 -2.84 10.02 6.28
C ILE A 56 -1.77 9.56 5.29
N SER A 57 -1.41 8.27 5.30
CA SER A 57 -0.47 7.69 4.35
C SER A 57 -0.97 7.78 2.91
N VAL A 58 -2.26 7.55 2.66
CA VAL A 58 -2.86 7.63 1.31
C VAL A 58 -2.80 9.06 0.78
N ILE A 59 -3.09 10.05 1.63
CA ILE A 59 -2.97 11.47 1.28
C ILE A 59 -1.52 11.84 0.97
N ALA A 60 -0.57 11.43 1.82
CA ALA A 60 0.85 11.68 1.58
C ALA A 60 1.35 10.99 0.30
N ASN A 61 0.93 9.75 0.07
CA ASN A 61 1.25 8.98 -1.13
C ASN A 61 0.74 9.68 -2.38
N TYR A 62 -0.47 10.25 -2.34
CA TYR A 62 -1.03 11.04 -3.44
C TYR A 62 -0.16 12.26 -3.74
N ILE A 63 0.12 13.08 -2.73
CA ILE A 63 0.92 14.31 -2.89
C ILE A 63 2.32 13.97 -3.45
N LEU A 64 2.99 12.97 -2.87
CA LEU A 64 4.33 12.56 -3.28
C LEU A 64 4.34 11.93 -4.68
N SER A 65 3.34 11.10 -5.01
CA SER A 65 3.23 10.47 -6.33
C SER A 65 3.15 11.51 -7.45
N PHE A 66 2.32 12.54 -7.29
CA PHE A 66 2.20 13.61 -8.30
C PHE A 66 3.34 14.64 -8.26
N LYS A 67 4.03 14.78 -7.12
CA LYS A 67 5.16 15.70 -7.02
C LYS A 67 6.45 15.11 -7.60
N PHE A 68 6.65 13.79 -7.48
CA PHE A 68 7.94 13.14 -7.77
C PHE A 68 7.91 12.09 -8.88
N VAL A 69 6.75 11.49 -9.17
CA VAL A 69 6.64 10.30 -10.04
C VAL A 69 5.86 10.59 -11.31
N PHE A 70 4.64 11.11 -11.18
CA PHE A 70 3.70 11.29 -12.29
C PHE A 70 3.54 12.76 -12.65
N GLN A 71 3.42 13.05 -13.95
CA GLN A 71 2.97 14.34 -14.42
C GLN A 71 1.44 14.38 -14.40
N ARG A 72 0.88 15.49 -13.89
CA ARG A 72 -0.58 15.67 -13.83
C ARG A 72 -1.16 15.80 -15.22
N LYS A 73 -2.32 15.18 -15.43
CA LYS A 73 -3.19 15.50 -16.56
C LYS A 73 -3.85 16.84 -16.27
N GLU A 74 -3.73 17.81 -17.17
CA GLU A 74 -4.42 19.11 -17.02
C GLU A 74 -5.94 18.99 -17.14
N ASP A 75 -6.42 17.88 -17.72
CA ASP A 75 -7.84 17.61 -18.03
C ASP A 75 -8.60 16.88 -16.90
N ILE A 76 -7.94 16.49 -15.80
CA ILE A 76 -8.59 15.82 -14.66
C ILE A 76 -8.61 16.77 -13.45
N ASP A 77 -9.78 16.91 -12.82
CA ASP A 77 -9.90 17.70 -11.59
C ASP A 77 -9.20 16.99 -10.41
N ARG A 78 -8.64 17.78 -9.47
CA ARG A 78 -7.86 17.29 -8.33
C ARG A 78 -8.65 16.32 -7.44
N ARG A 79 -9.97 16.50 -7.36
CA ARG A 79 -10.85 15.60 -6.61
C ARG A 79 -10.98 14.25 -7.29
N GLU A 80 -11.12 14.23 -8.61
CA GLU A 80 -11.23 13.00 -9.39
C GLU A 80 -9.92 12.21 -9.37
N GLU A 81 -8.77 12.89 -9.54
CA GLU A 81 -7.44 12.27 -9.41
C GLU A 81 -7.28 11.57 -8.06
N PHE A 82 -7.69 12.26 -6.98
CA PHE A 82 -7.61 11.72 -5.63
C PHE A 82 -8.56 10.53 -5.42
N ILE A 83 -9.79 10.60 -5.91
CA ILE A 83 -10.75 9.50 -5.79
C ILE A 83 -10.24 8.27 -6.54
N ILE A 84 -9.79 8.42 -7.79
CA ILE A 84 -9.20 7.34 -8.59
C ILE A 84 -8.01 6.74 -7.83
N PHE A 85 -7.14 7.57 -7.27
CA PHE A 85 -5.99 7.13 -6.50
C PHE A 85 -6.38 6.30 -5.27
N VAL A 86 -7.37 6.78 -4.49
CA VAL A 86 -7.86 6.08 -3.29
C VAL A 86 -8.48 4.74 -3.69
N VAL A 87 -9.35 4.72 -4.70
CA VAL A 87 -10.01 3.49 -5.19
C VAL A 87 -8.96 2.47 -5.67
N LEU A 88 -8.00 2.89 -6.49
CA LEU A 88 -6.92 2.02 -6.94
C LEU A 88 -6.08 1.49 -5.77
N SER A 89 -5.82 2.31 -4.76
CA SER A 89 -5.07 1.90 -3.56
C SER A 89 -5.84 0.87 -2.74
N LEU A 90 -7.16 1.04 -2.59
CA LEU A 90 -8.03 0.07 -1.92
C LEU A 90 -8.09 -1.26 -2.66
N VAL A 91 -8.17 -1.24 -4.00
CA VAL A 91 -8.11 -2.46 -4.82
C VAL A 91 -6.76 -3.14 -4.66
N GLY A 92 -5.66 -2.38 -4.71
CA GLY A 92 -4.31 -2.90 -4.46
C GLY A 92 -4.17 -3.54 -3.08
N MET A 93 -4.77 -2.95 -2.05
CA MET A 93 -4.81 -3.52 -0.71
C MET A 93 -5.62 -4.83 -0.67
N GLY A 94 -6.77 -4.89 -1.36
CA GLY A 94 -7.57 -6.11 -1.50
C GLY A 94 -6.78 -7.23 -2.18
N ILE A 95 -6.06 -6.92 -3.27
CA ILE A 95 -5.17 -7.86 -3.95
C ILE A 95 -4.06 -8.35 -3.01
N ASN A 96 -3.45 -7.45 -2.23
CA ASN A 96 -2.41 -7.82 -1.26
C ASN A 96 -2.93 -8.88 -0.27
N SER A 97 -4.06 -8.58 0.37
CA SER A 97 -4.69 -9.44 1.36
C SER A 97 -5.13 -10.78 0.76
N LEU A 98 -5.65 -10.77 -0.46
CA LEU A 98 -6.09 -11.99 -1.16
C LEU A 98 -4.90 -12.90 -1.51
N ILE A 99 -3.79 -12.35 -1.98
CA ILE A 99 -2.57 -13.14 -2.26
C ILE A 99 -2.05 -13.77 -0.96
N ILE A 100 -1.95 -12.99 0.12
CA ILE A 100 -1.52 -13.53 1.43
C ILE A 100 -2.44 -14.67 1.84
N TRP A 101 -3.76 -14.47 1.78
CA TRP A 101 -4.75 -15.48 2.16
C TRP A 101 -4.64 -16.77 1.33
N ILE A 102 -4.43 -16.68 0.02
CA ILE A 102 -4.25 -17.85 -0.85
C ILE A 102 -2.99 -18.63 -0.45
N PHE A 103 -1.87 -17.92 -0.22
CA PHE A 103 -0.60 -18.57 0.10
C PHE A 103 -0.59 -19.19 1.51
N THR A 104 -1.20 -18.53 2.50
CA THR A 104 -1.23 -19.01 3.90
C THR A 104 -2.40 -19.96 4.18
N GLY A 105 -3.45 -19.95 3.36
CA GLY A 105 -4.60 -20.84 3.47
C GLY A 105 -4.48 -22.06 2.54
N PRO A 106 -5.10 -22.03 1.35
CA PRO A 106 -5.20 -23.20 0.47
C PRO A 106 -3.85 -23.73 -0.01
N VAL A 107 -2.87 -22.88 -0.34
CA VAL A 107 -1.55 -23.33 -0.81
C VAL A 107 -0.78 -24.01 0.31
N TYR A 108 -0.77 -23.42 1.51
CA TYR A 108 -0.15 -24.02 2.70
C TYR A 108 -0.82 -25.34 3.09
N ALA A 109 -2.15 -25.42 3.05
CA ALA A 109 -2.90 -26.63 3.39
C ALA A 109 -2.68 -27.78 2.39
N THR A 110 -2.55 -27.46 1.10
CA THR A 110 -2.45 -28.46 0.02
C THR A 110 -1.02 -28.93 -0.24
N SER A 111 -0.02 -28.07 0.01
CA SER A 111 1.35 -28.33 -0.41
C SER A 111 2.23 -28.78 0.76
N GLY A 112 2.49 -30.09 0.86
CA GLY A 112 3.37 -30.66 1.90
C GLY A 112 4.77 -30.03 1.94
N TRP A 113 5.32 -29.65 0.78
CA TRP A 113 6.60 -28.96 0.64
C TRP A 113 6.60 -27.56 1.27
N VAL A 114 5.48 -26.84 1.16
CA VAL A 114 5.33 -25.46 1.68
C VAL A 114 5.24 -25.49 3.20
N ARG A 115 4.59 -26.50 3.77
CA ARG A 115 4.54 -26.72 5.23
C ARG A 115 5.92 -26.97 5.84
N GLY A 116 6.83 -27.58 5.08
CA GLY A 116 8.21 -27.82 5.50
C GLY A 116 9.03 -26.55 5.76
N PHE A 117 8.65 -25.40 5.19
CA PHE A 117 9.31 -24.11 5.44
C PHE A 117 8.87 -23.44 6.75
N GLY A 118 7.78 -23.89 7.36
CA GLY A 118 7.22 -23.28 8.58
C GLY A 118 6.39 -22.02 8.31
N GLU A 119 5.43 -21.77 9.21
CA GLU A 119 4.37 -20.75 9.03
C GLU A 119 4.92 -19.33 8.83
N SER A 120 5.97 -18.97 9.57
CA SER A 120 6.56 -17.62 9.52
C SER A 120 7.26 -17.33 8.18
N LEU A 121 7.98 -18.29 7.62
CA LEU A 121 8.67 -18.14 6.33
C LEU A 121 7.66 -18.08 5.18
N VAL A 122 6.61 -18.92 5.22
CA VAL A 122 5.55 -18.90 4.21
C VAL A 122 4.80 -17.58 4.24
N TYR A 123 4.41 -17.09 5.42
CA TYR A 123 3.76 -15.79 5.57
C TYR A 123 4.65 -14.65 5.05
N THR A 124 5.94 -14.66 5.41
CA THR A 124 6.89 -13.62 4.97
C THR A 124 7.07 -13.65 3.46
N GLY A 125 7.26 -14.84 2.87
CA GLY A 125 7.38 -15.01 1.42
C GLY A 125 6.12 -14.56 0.67
N ALA A 126 4.94 -14.98 1.15
CA ALA A 126 3.66 -14.55 0.61
C ALA A 126 3.50 -13.02 0.66
N LYS A 127 3.86 -12.40 1.79
CA LYS A 127 3.81 -10.95 1.97
C LYS A 127 4.74 -10.20 1.02
N VAL A 128 5.97 -10.70 0.81
CA VAL A 128 6.92 -10.11 -0.15
C VAL A 128 6.38 -10.20 -1.57
N ILE A 129 5.88 -11.38 -1.98
CA ILE A 129 5.31 -11.60 -3.32
C ILE A 129 4.08 -10.71 -3.54
N ALA A 130 3.16 -10.70 -2.58
CA ALA A 130 1.96 -9.86 -2.61
C ALA A 130 2.33 -8.38 -2.75
N THR A 131 3.33 -7.92 -1.99
CA THR A 131 3.79 -6.52 -2.03
C THR A 131 4.40 -6.17 -3.38
N ALA A 132 5.21 -7.06 -3.98
CA ALA A 132 5.78 -6.85 -5.30
C ALA A 132 4.68 -6.76 -6.38
N ILE A 133 3.72 -7.69 -6.38
CA ILE A 133 2.61 -7.68 -7.33
C ILE A 133 1.77 -6.42 -7.19
N VAL A 134 1.43 -6.03 -5.97
CA VAL A 134 0.62 -4.83 -5.69
C VAL A 134 1.38 -3.55 -6.04
N MET A 135 2.70 -3.51 -5.85
CA MET A 135 3.53 -2.40 -6.30
C MET A 135 3.44 -2.22 -7.82
N VAL A 136 3.56 -3.32 -8.58
CA VAL A 136 3.43 -3.30 -10.04
C VAL A 136 2.02 -2.87 -10.46
N TYR A 137 0.97 -3.44 -9.84
CA TYR A 137 -0.41 -3.05 -10.08
C TYR A 137 -0.64 -1.55 -9.83
N ASN A 138 -0.20 -1.04 -8.67
CA ASN A 138 -0.35 0.36 -8.32
C ASN A 138 0.41 1.27 -9.29
N PHE A 139 1.60 0.88 -9.75
CA PHE A 139 2.35 1.63 -10.74
C PHE A 139 1.64 1.65 -12.09
N VAL A 140 1.25 0.48 -12.62
CA VAL A 140 0.62 0.34 -13.94
C VAL A 140 -0.71 1.07 -13.99
N THR A 141 -1.57 0.90 -12.99
CA THR A 141 -2.87 1.57 -12.94
C THR A 141 -2.71 3.07 -12.84
N ARG A 142 -1.85 3.59 -11.97
CA ARG A 142 -1.62 5.04 -11.87
C ARG A 142 -1.01 5.61 -13.15
N LYS A 143 -0.10 4.87 -13.79
CA LYS A 143 0.44 5.26 -15.10
C LYS A 143 -0.66 5.37 -16.15
N ILE A 144 -1.55 4.38 -16.28
CA ILE A 144 -2.61 4.37 -17.29
C ILE A 144 -3.67 5.44 -17.00
N PHE A 145 -4.16 5.49 -15.76
CA PHE A 145 -5.29 6.34 -15.40
C PHE A 145 -4.88 7.80 -15.15
N LEU A 146 -3.72 8.04 -14.54
CA LEU A 146 -3.34 9.37 -14.03
C LEU A 146 -2.20 10.05 -14.78
N GLU A 147 -1.33 9.33 -15.50
CA GLU A 147 -0.24 9.96 -16.27
C GLU A 147 -0.74 10.40 -17.64
N SER A 148 -0.54 11.67 -18.00
CA SER A 148 -0.82 12.13 -19.36
C SER A 148 0.12 11.42 -20.33
N HIS A 149 -0.44 10.81 -21.37
CA HIS A 149 0.33 10.45 -22.54
C HIS A 149 0.60 11.74 -23.32
N ASP A 150 1.62 12.50 -22.93
CA ASP A 150 2.19 13.46 -23.87
C ASP A 150 2.79 12.63 -25.01
N ASN A 151 2.07 12.56 -26.12
CA ASN A 151 2.58 12.08 -27.39
C ASN A 151 3.68 13.07 -27.82
N ARG A 152 4.92 12.80 -27.43
CA ARG A 152 6.11 13.36 -28.04
C ARG A 152 7.09 12.27 -28.38
#